data_AF-A0A353BC95-F1
#
_entry.id   AF-A0A353BC95-F1
#
_cell.length_a   1.000
_cell.length_b   1.000
_cell.length_c   1.000
_cell.angle_alpha   90.00
_cell.angle_beta   90.00
_cell.angle_gamma   90.00
#
_symmetry.space_group_name_H-M   'P 1'
#
loop_
_entity.id
_entity.type
_entity.pdbx_description
1 polymer ?
#
loop_
_entity_poly.entity_id
_entity_poly.type
_entity_poly.pdbx_seq_one_letter_code
_entity_poly.pdbx_strand_id
1 'polypeptide(L)' 'MRDRHRMAALIGVSVPTLDRMVSAAEIPSLTIGNRRLFDADAVIEALTRRASE' A
#
# COMPACT_ATOMS: atom_id res chain seq x y z
N MET A 1 -1.09 15.20 -6.62
CA MET A 1 -1.22 13.72 -6.62
C MET A 1 -1.43 13.27 -5.18
N ARG A 2 -2.44 12.43 -4.88
CA ARG A 2 -2.70 11.95 -3.50
C ARG A 2 -1.78 10.76 -3.15
N ASP A 3 -1.51 10.52 -1.88
CA ASP A 3 -0.57 9.47 -1.41
C ASP A 3 -0.90 8.08 -1.96
N ARG A 4 -2.19 7.72 -2.01
CA ARG A 4 -2.66 6.46 -2.62
C ARG A 4 -2.25 6.29 -4.09
N HIS A 5 -2.25 7.36 -4.88
CA HIS A 5 -1.90 7.29 -6.30
C HIS A 5 -0.39 7.12 -6.45
N ARG A 6 0.39 7.77 -5.59
CA ARG A 6 1.85 7.61 -5.55
C ARG A 6 2.22 6.19 -5.16
N MET A 7 1.57 5.62 -4.13
CA MET A 7 1.85 4.26 -3.68
C MET A 7 1.44 3.22 -4.73
N ALA A 8 0.26 3.36 -5.34
CA ALA A 8 -0.19 2.48 -6.41
C ALA A 8 0.80 2.47 -7.59
N ALA A 9 1.29 3.65 -7.99
CA ALA A 9 2.31 3.76 -9.02
C ALA A 9 3.65 3.14 -8.59
N LEU A 10 4.08 3.33 -7.34
CA LEU A 10 5.34 2.80 -6.81
C LEU A 10 5.39 1.27 -6.88
N ILE A 11 4.32 0.60 -6.47
CA ILE A 11 4.23 -0.88 -6.48
C ILE A 11 3.68 -1.45 -7.80
N GLY A 12 3.41 -0.60 -8.80
CA GLY A 12 3.00 -1.02 -10.14
C GLY A 12 1.57 -1.58 -10.25
N VAL A 13 0.62 -1.12 -9.43
CA VAL A 13 -0.78 -1.59 -9.43
C VAL A 13 -1.79 -0.47 -9.65
N SER A 14 -3.04 -0.84 -9.96
CA SER A 14 -4.15 0.12 -10.00
C SER A 14 -4.55 0.59 -8.58
N VAL A 15 -5.06 1.81 -8.45
CA VAL A 15 -5.58 2.31 -7.14
C VAL A 15 -6.67 1.40 -6.56
N PRO A 16 -7.65 0.88 -7.33
CA PRO A 16 -8.60 -0.10 -6.82
C PRO A 16 -7.95 -1.40 -6.30
N THR A 17 -6.83 -1.82 -6.90
CA THR A 17 -6.06 -2.97 -6.41
C THR A 17 -5.38 -2.62 -5.09
N LEU A 18 -4.73 -1.45 -4.99
CA LEU A 18 -4.15 -0.96 -3.74
C LEU A 18 -5.20 -0.93 -2.61
N ASP A 19 -6.38 -0.38 -2.87
CA ASP A 19 -7.45 -0.28 -1.88
C ASP A 19 -7.93 -1.66 -1.42
N ARG A 20 -8.01 -2.64 -2.34
CA ARG A 20 -8.30 -4.05 -2.00
C ARG A 20 -7.22 -4.66 -1.11
N MET A 21 -5.94 -4.46 -1.43
CA MET A 21 -4.82 -4.98 -0.63
C MET A 21 -4.81 -4.37 0.78
N VAL A 22 -5.09 -3.07 0.91
CA VAL A 22 -5.25 -2.44 2.23
C VAL A 22 -6.44 -3.03 2.98
N SER A 23 -7.59 -3.20 2.32
CA SER A 23 -8.79 -3.76 2.93
C SER A 23 -8.60 -5.21 3.39
N ALA A 24 -7.77 -5.98 2.69
CA ALA A 24 -7.39 -7.35 3.04
C ALA A 24 -6.26 -7.41 4.07
N ALA A 25 -5.80 -6.27 4.59
CA ALA A 25 -4.65 -6.14 5.49
C ALA A 25 -3.34 -6.73 4.92
N GLU A 26 -3.22 -6.79 3.59
CA GLU A 26 -2.05 -7.36 2.91
C GLU A 26 -0.86 -6.39 2.88
N ILE A 27 -1.12 -5.09 2.99
CA ILE A 27 -0.08 -4.06 3.03
C ILE A 27 -0.33 -3.09 4.19
N PRO A 28 0.73 -2.64 4.87
CA PRO A 28 0.59 -1.68 5.95
C PRO A 28 0.13 -0.32 5.41
N SER A 29 -0.79 0.30 6.14
CA SER A 29 -1.20 1.68 5.90
C SER A 29 -1.56 2.34 7.23
N LEU A 30 -1.35 3.65 7.32
CA LEU A 30 -1.67 4.44 8.50
C LEU A 30 -2.73 5.48 8.13
N THR A 31 -3.78 5.59 8.94
CA THR A 31 -4.80 6.65 8.76
C THR A 31 -4.54 7.76 9.78
N ILE A 32 -4.26 8.97 9.30
CA ILE A 32 -4.09 10.17 10.12
C ILE A 32 -5.15 11.19 9.70
N GLY A 33 -6.12 11.43 10.58
CA GLY A 33 -7.32 12.21 10.26
C GLY A 33 -8.05 11.60 9.06
N ASN A 34 -8.18 12.37 7.99
CA ASN A 34 -8.92 11.97 6.78
C ASN A 34 -7.99 11.44 5.67
N ARG A 35 -6.70 11.25 5.96
CA ARG A 35 -5.70 10.82 4.98
C ARG A 35 -5.15 9.44 5.34
N ARG A 36 -5.03 8.61 4.32
CA ARG A 36 -4.29 7.35 4.40
C ARG A 36 -2.88 7.57 3.86
N LEU A 37 -1.90 7.27 4.70
CA LEU A 37 -0.47 7.35 4.44
C LEU A 37 0.11 5.95 4.34
N PHE A 38 1.22 5.86 3.63
CA PHE A 38 1.95 4.62 3.41
C PHE A 38 3.41 4.87 3.68
N ASP A 39 4.03 3.97 4.42
CA ASP A 39 5.48 3.86 4.49
C ASP A 39 5.93 2.93 3.35
N ALA A 40 6.76 3.45 2.44
CA ALA A 40 7.19 2.70 1.27
C ALA A 40 8.02 1.47 1.65
N ASP A 41 8.91 1.59 2.64
CA ASP A 41 9.82 0.52 3.02
C ASP A 41 9.04 -0.63 3.67
N ALA A 42 8.12 -0.30 4.58
CA ALA A 42 7.23 -1.30 5.21
C ALA A 42 6.31 -2.00 4.20
N VAL A 43 5.83 -1.28 3.17
CA VAL A 43 5.02 -1.88 2.09
C VAL A 43 5.87 -2.84 1.25
N ILE A 44 7.08 -2.43 0.86
CA ILE A 44 7.99 -3.28 0.08
C ILE A 44 8.33 -4.53 0.88
N GLU A 45 8.67 -4.40 2.17
CA GLU A 45 8.98 -5.53 3.04
C GLU A 45 7.80 -6.52 3.14
N ALA A 46 6.58 -6.01 3.35
CA ALA A 46 5.38 -6.85 3.41
C ALA A 46 5.15 -7.63 2.11
N LEU A 47 5.39 -7.01 0.96
CA LEU A 47 5.27 -7.64 -0.36
C LEU A 47 6.38 -8.67 -0.60
N THR A 48 7.62 -8.36 -0.23
CA THR A 48 8.75 -9.28 -0.35
C THR A 48 8.55 -10.53 0.51
N ARG A 49 8.05 -10.37 1.75
CA ARG A 49 7.72 -11.50 2.62
C ARG A 49 6.70 -12.43 1.96
N ARG A 50 5.61 -11.88 1.43
CA ARG A 50 4.57 -12.67 0.73
C ARG A 50 5.07 -13.38 -0.52
N ALA A 51 6.00 -12.80 -1.27
CA ALA A 51 6.54 -13.43 -2.46
C ALA A 51 7.47 -14.62 -2.14
N SER A 52 7.92 -14.72 -0.89
CA SER A 52 8.82 -15.77 -0.42
C SER A 52 8.11 -16.92 0.31
N GLU A 53 6.79 -16.83 0.46
CA GLU A 53 5.90 -17.83 1.07
C GLU A 53 5.20 -18.67 -0.02
#